data_AF-A0A7L7S293-F1
#
_entry.id   AF-A0A7L7S293-F1
#
_cell.length_a   1.000
_cell.length_b   1.000
_cell.length_c   1.000
_cell.angle_alpha   90.00
_cell.angle_beta   90.00
_cell.angle_gamma   90.00
#
_symmetry.space_group_name_H-M   'P 1'
#
loop_
_entity.id
_entity.type
_entity.pdbx_description
1 polymer ?
#
loop_
_entity_poly.entity_id
_entity_poly.type
_entity_poly.pdbx_seq_one_letter_code
_entity_poly.pdbx_strand_id
1 'polypeptide(L)'
;LVTLDGVERDLITEDLVISVNDKAVALAGVMGGKETEIDNQSQTVLLEAAVFAGKSIRKTSGRLNLRSESSSRFEKGVNYDTVLDALDFAAAMLQELTNAQVLSGKVQAGHLPSNPVTVSTSLDYVNVRLGTALSYSDIEAIFAKLGFSISGSASSFTVEIPRRRWDISIQADLVEEIARIYGYDQLPTTLAEAGGTAAELTLSQSLRRKIRSLAEGAGLTEIISYALTTPEKALAFA
;
A
#
# COMPACT_ATOMS: atom_id res chain seq x y z
N LEU A 1 -5.96 -28.88 4.30
CA LEU A 1 -6.86 -28.05 5.16
C LEU A 1 -8.12 -27.76 4.36
N VAL A 2 -9.32 -28.00 4.91
CA VAL A 2 -10.59 -27.63 4.26
C VAL A 2 -10.99 -26.23 4.71
N THR A 3 -11.12 -25.30 3.78
CA THR A 3 -11.52 -23.92 4.06
C THR A 3 -13.04 -23.74 4.14
N LEU A 4 -13.52 -22.59 4.62
CA LEU A 4 -14.96 -22.28 4.79
C LEU A 4 -15.81 -22.48 3.54
N ASP A 5 -15.22 -22.35 2.36
CA ASP A 5 -15.87 -22.63 1.07
C ASP A 5 -16.03 -24.13 0.76
N GLY A 6 -15.62 -25.00 1.68
CA GLY A 6 -15.68 -26.45 1.53
C GLY A 6 -14.60 -27.05 0.64
N VAL A 7 -13.65 -26.24 0.15
CA VAL A 7 -12.58 -26.69 -0.74
C VAL A 7 -11.37 -27.16 0.07
N GLU A 8 -10.83 -28.33 -0.28
CA GLU A 8 -9.57 -28.81 0.28
C GLU A 8 -8.38 -28.08 -0.36
N ARG A 9 -7.48 -27.59 0.49
CA ARG A 9 -6.31 -26.80 0.11
C ARG A 9 -5.02 -27.55 0.38
N ASP A 10 -4.23 -27.72 -0.69
CA ASP A 10 -2.84 -28.12 -0.64
C ASP A 10 -1.97 -26.92 -0.21
N LEU A 11 -1.35 -27.07 0.95
CA LEU A 11 -0.50 -26.05 1.55
C LEU A 11 0.95 -26.23 1.13
N ILE A 12 1.67 -25.13 0.99
CA ILE A 12 3.12 -25.12 0.82
C ILE A 12 3.80 -24.50 2.05
N THR A 13 5.12 -24.65 2.15
CA THR A 13 5.93 -24.21 3.29
C THR A 13 5.83 -22.72 3.61
N GLU A 14 5.51 -21.90 2.62
CA GLU A 14 5.38 -20.44 2.77
C GLU A 14 3.99 -19.99 3.27
N ASP A 15 3.02 -20.90 3.36
CA ASP A 15 1.68 -20.56 3.85
C ASP A 15 1.65 -20.47 5.37
N LEU A 16 1.22 -19.32 5.86
CA LEU A 16 0.98 -19.14 7.28
C LEU A 16 -0.36 -19.77 7.65
N VAL A 17 -0.35 -20.62 8.67
CA VAL A 17 -1.54 -21.27 9.22
C VAL A 17 -1.72 -20.92 10.68
N ILE A 18 -2.98 -20.86 11.11
CA ILE A 18 -3.33 -20.97 12.52
C ILE A 18 -3.48 -22.45 12.83
N SER A 19 -2.87 -22.92 13.92
CA SER A 19 -2.88 -24.34 14.28
C SER A 19 -3.30 -24.59 15.72
N VAL A 20 -4.00 -25.70 15.94
CA VAL A 20 -4.34 -26.23 17.27
C VAL A 20 -3.83 -27.66 17.34
N ASN A 21 -3.01 -27.99 18.34
CA ASN A 21 -2.41 -29.32 18.52
C ASN A 21 -1.78 -29.87 17.23
N ASP A 22 -0.91 -29.08 16.60
CA ASP A 22 -0.20 -29.38 15.36
C ASP A 22 -1.09 -29.64 14.12
N LYS A 23 -2.38 -29.29 14.18
CA LYS A 23 -3.30 -29.33 13.05
C LYS A 23 -3.63 -27.92 12.59
N ALA A 24 -3.45 -27.65 11.30
CA ALA A 24 -3.88 -26.39 10.69
C ALA A 24 -5.41 -26.29 10.76
N VAL A 25 -5.91 -25.19 11.31
CA VAL A 25 -7.34 -24.88 11.44
C VAL A 25 -7.76 -23.67 10.62
N ALA A 26 -6.83 -22.84 10.14
CA ALA A 26 -7.13 -21.74 9.23
C ALA A 26 -5.90 -21.34 8.42
N LEU A 27 -6.12 -20.70 7.27
CA LEU A 27 -5.09 -19.93 6.56
C LEU A 27 -5.03 -18.55 7.21
N ALA A 28 -3.94 -18.28 7.92
CA ALA A 28 -3.76 -17.08 8.73
C ALA A 28 -3.94 -15.82 7.88
N GLY A 29 -4.85 -14.93 8.28
CA GLY A 29 -5.15 -13.68 7.56
C GLY A 29 -5.78 -13.84 6.16
N VAL A 30 -6.16 -15.04 5.75
CA VAL A 30 -6.74 -15.32 4.42
C VAL A 30 -8.16 -15.88 4.54
N MET A 31 -8.31 -17.06 5.16
CA MET A 31 -9.60 -17.74 5.27
C MET A 31 -9.60 -18.73 6.43
N GLY A 32 -10.72 -18.78 7.17
CA GLY A 32 -10.94 -19.78 8.22
C GLY A 32 -10.99 -21.20 7.66
N GLY A 33 -10.73 -22.19 8.51
CA GLY A 33 -11.05 -23.58 8.21
C GLY A 33 -12.50 -23.89 8.54
N LYS A 34 -13.06 -24.86 7.82
CA LYS A 34 -14.44 -25.30 7.98
C LYS A 34 -14.72 -25.88 9.38
N GLU A 35 -13.77 -26.59 9.97
CA GLU A 35 -13.96 -27.25 11.27
C GLU A 35 -14.01 -26.28 12.47
N THR A 36 -13.49 -25.06 12.30
CA THR A 36 -13.41 -24.06 13.38
C THR A 36 -14.25 -22.81 13.09
N GLU A 37 -15.21 -22.92 12.17
CA GLU A 37 -16.13 -21.83 11.87
C GLU A 37 -17.13 -21.61 13.00
N ILE A 38 -17.61 -20.37 13.14
CA ILE A 38 -18.74 -20.08 14.03
C ILE A 38 -20.02 -20.53 13.33
N ASP A 39 -20.83 -21.30 14.04
CA ASP A 39 -22.13 -21.80 13.57
C ASP A 39 -23.26 -21.46 14.55
N ASN A 40 -24.48 -21.94 14.27
CA ASN A 40 -25.66 -21.71 15.10
C ASN A 40 -25.60 -22.40 16.48
N GLN A 41 -24.63 -23.29 16.71
CA GLN A 41 -24.47 -24.02 17.97
C GLN A 41 -23.33 -23.44 18.83
N SER A 42 -22.58 -22.49 18.28
CA SER A 42 -21.42 -21.88 18.93
C SER A 42 -21.84 -21.03 20.13
N GLN A 43 -21.36 -21.40 21.32
CA GLN A 43 -21.64 -20.71 22.59
C GLN A 43 -20.42 -20.02 23.19
N THR A 44 -19.22 -20.36 22.72
CA THR A 44 -17.96 -19.81 23.21
C THR A 44 -17.08 -19.52 22.00
N VAL A 45 -16.59 -18.30 21.93
CA VAL A 45 -15.80 -17.81 20.80
C VAL A 45 -14.44 -17.33 21.27
N LEU A 46 -13.41 -17.61 20.47
CA LEU A 46 -12.09 -17.01 20.61
C LEU A 46 -11.99 -15.87 19.59
N LEU A 47 -11.63 -14.67 20.05
CA LEU A 47 -11.34 -13.55 19.16
C LEU A 47 -9.84 -13.50 18.86
N GLU A 48 -9.49 -13.44 17.58
CA GLU A 48 -8.13 -13.23 17.10
C GLU A 48 -7.96 -11.80 16.56
N ALA A 49 -6.93 -11.11 17.04
CA ALA A 49 -6.41 -9.89 16.42
C ALA A 49 -4.91 -10.05 16.24
N ALA A 50 -4.45 -10.05 14.99
CA ALA A 50 -3.08 -10.42 14.64
C ALA A 50 -2.49 -9.44 13.62
N VAL A 51 -1.17 -9.54 13.43
CA VAL A 51 -0.43 -8.86 12.37
C VAL A 51 0.34 -9.92 11.60
N PHE A 52 0.04 -10.06 10.32
CA PHE A 52 0.73 -11.00 9.43
C PHE A 52 1.63 -10.27 8.43
N ALA A 53 2.67 -10.95 7.95
CA ALA A 53 3.54 -10.41 6.91
C ALA A 53 2.75 -10.28 5.59
N GLY A 54 2.51 -9.04 5.15
CA GLY A 54 1.67 -8.77 3.98
C GLY A 54 2.13 -9.46 2.69
N LYS A 55 3.45 -9.64 2.51
CA LYS A 55 4.01 -10.41 1.37
C LYS A 55 3.57 -11.88 1.38
N SER A 56 3.53 -12.51 2.55
CA SER A 56 3.06 -13.90 2.69
C SER A 56 1.58 -13.99 2.39
N ILE A 57 0.77 -13.11 3.00
CA ILE A 57 -0.68 -13.06 2.77
C ILE A 57 -1.01 -12.85 1.28
N ARG A 58 -0.35 -11.90 0.62
CA ARG A 58 -0.54 -11.65 -0.82
C ARG A 58 -0.24 -12.88 -1.67
N LYS A 59 0.86 -13.58 -1.38
CA LYS A 59 1.25 -14.78 -2.12
C LYS A 59 0.24 -15.91 -1.93
N THR A 60 -0.14 -16.21 -0.68
CA THR A 60 -1.09 -17.30 -0.38
C THR A 60 -2.48 -17.01 -0.95
N SER A 61 -3.04 -15.82 -0.68
CA SER A 61 -4.36 -15.42 -1.19
C SER A 61 -4.40 -15.36 -2.73
N GLY A 62 -3.36 -14.83 -3.37
CA GLY A 62 -3.27 -14.78 -4.83
C GLY A 62 -3.15 -16.17 -5.46
N ARG A 63 -2.29 -17.03 -4.92
CA ARG A 63 -2.08 -18.40 -5.42
C ARG A 63 -3.35 -19.26 -5.30
N LEU A 64 -4.04 -19.15 -4.17
CA LEU A 64 -5.25 -19.94 -3.89
C LEU A 64 -6.54 -19.30 -4.41
N ASN A 65 -6.44 -18.10 -5.02
CA ASN A 65 -7.58 -17.28 -5.45
C ASN A 65 -8.58 -16.99 -4.32
N LEU A 66 -8.06 -16.68 -3.13
CA LEU A 66 -8.80 -16.45 -1.88
C LEU A 66 -8.67 -14.99 -1.41
N ARG A 67 -8.99 -14.04 -2.28
CA ARG A 67 -8.90 -12.62 -1.92
C ARG A 67 -10.15 -12.17 -1.17
N SER A 68 -9.95 -11.64 0.02
CA SER A 68 -10.96 -11.10 0.93
C SER A 68 -10.59 -9.71 1.45
N GLU A 69 -11.55 -9.03 2.06
CA GLU A 69 -11.34 -7.77 2.80
C GLU A 69 -10.23 -7.89 3.86
N SER A 70 -10.14 -9.04 4.54
CA SER A 70 -9.09 -9.34 5.52
C SER A 70 -7.72 -9.43 4.84
N SER A 71 -7.58 -10.31 3.84
CA SER A 71 -6.30 -10.51 3.13
C SER A 71 -5.78 -9.23 2.45
N SER A 72 -6.69 -8.39 1.93
CA SER A 72 -6.38 -7.11 1.29
C SER A 72 -5.81 -6.10 2.30
N ARG A 73 -6.32 -6.07 3.54
CA ARG A 73 -5.79 -5.22 4.62
C ARG A 73 -4.43 -5.70 5.06
N PHE A 74 -4.26 -7.00 5.31
CA PHE A 74 -2.95 -7.55 5.70
C PHE A 74 -1.88 -7.38 4.61
N GLU A 75 -2.25 -7.51 3.32
CA GLU A 75 -1.34 -7.24 2.20
C GLU A 75 -0.79 -5.81 2.23
N LYS A 76 -1.63 -4.82 2.57
CA LYS A 76 -1.29 -3.39 2.56
C LYS A 76 -0.64 -2.91 3.86
N GLY A 77 -0.77 -3.68 4.94
CA GLY A 77 -0.35 -3.30 6.28
C GLY A 77 -1.53 -2.91 7.16
N VAL A 78 -1.38 -3.16 8.47
CA VAL A 78 -2.37 -2.82 9.50
C VAL A 78 -1.72 -1.92 10.54
N ASN A 79 -2.50 -1.04 11.16
CA ASN A 79 -1.98 -0.15 12.20
C ASN A 79 -1.68 -0.95 13.48
N TYR A 80 -0.40 -1.02 13.85
CA TYR A 80 0.08 -1.79 14.99
C TYR A 80 -0.47 -1.28 16.33
N ASP A 81 -0.72 0.03 16.45
CA ASP A 81 -1.14 0.63 17.72
C ASP A 81 -2.58 0.26 18.10
N THR A 82 -3.42 -0.03 17.10
CA THR A 82 -4.85 -0.26 17.31
C THR A 82 -5.23 -1.73 17.25
N VAL A 83 -4.26 -2.67 17.23
CA VAL A 83 -4.56 -4.11 17.16
C VAL A 83 -5.32 -4.58 18.40
N LEU A 84 -4.84 -4.20 19.59
CA LEU A 84 -5.48 -4.57 20.85
C LEU A 84 -6.76 -3.76 21.09
N ASP A 85 -6.79 -2.50 20.68
CA ASP A 85 -8.00 -1.66 20.76
C ASP A 85 -9.11 -2.24 19.87
N ALA A 86 -8.78 -2.72 18.67
CA ALA A 86 -9.74 -3.37 17.78
C ALA A 86 -10.26 -4.70 18.37
N LEU A 87 -9.41 -5.46 19.06
CA LEU A 87 -9.82 -6.67 19.77
C LEU A 87 -10.80 -6.35 20.90
N ASP A 88 -10.48 -5.35 21.72
CA ASP A 88 -11.34 -4.91 22.82
C ASP A 88 -12.68 -4.38 22.32
N PHE A 89 -12.64 -3.60 21.24
CA PHE A 89 -13.85 -3.10 20.60
C PHE A 89 -14.72 -4.24 20.07
N ALA A 90 -14.14 -5.25 19.43
CA ALA A 90 -14.88 -6.42 18.97
C ALA A 90 -15.50 -7.21 20.13
N ALA A 91 -14.77 -7.38 21.24
CA ALA A 91 -15.28 -8.03 22.45
C ALA A 91 -16.45 -7.25 23.07
N ALA A 92 -16.31 -5.92 23.18
CA ALA A 92 -17.37 -5.04 23.67
C ALA A 92 -18.62 -5.10 22.77
N MET A 93 -18.44 -5.14 21.45
CA MET A 93 -19.56 -5.26 20.51
C MET A 93 -20.28 -6.60 20.62
N LEU A 94 -19.56 -7.71 20.80
CA LEU A 94 -20.20 -9.00 21.05
C LEU A 94 -20.99 -8.99 22.37
N GLN A 95 -20.43 -8.41 23.43
CA GLN A 95 -21.15 -8.26 24.69
C GLN A 95 -22.44 -7.46 24.52
N GLU A 96 -22.38 -6.31 23.86
CA GLU A 96 -23.53 -5.44 23.64
C GLU A 96 -24.61 -6.10 22.78
N LEU A 97 -24.22 -6.78 21.70
CA LEU A 97 -25.15 -7.32 20.71
C LEU A 97 -25.74 -8.67 21.09
N THR A 98 -25.03 -9.49 21.87
CA THR A 98 -25.44 -10.87 22.16
C THR A 98 -25.54 -11.18 23.66
N ASN A 99 -25.25 -10.21 24.53
CA ASN A 99 -25.06 -10.43 25.97
C ASN A 99 -23.98 -11.47 26.29
N ALA A 100 -22.98 -11.64 25.40
CA ALA A 100 -21.86 -12.54 25.66
C ALA A 100 -21.06 -12.06 26.89
N GLN A 101 -20.59 -13.01 27.70
CA GLN A 101 -19.70 -12.70 28.80
C GLN A 101 -18.25 -12.60 28.30
N VAL A 102 -17.67 -11.40 28.36
CA VAL A 102 -16.25 -11.19 28.05
C VAL A 102 -15.42 -11.63 29.25
N LEU A 103 -14.50 -12.57 29.03
CA LEU A 103 -13.56 -13.01 30.04
C LEU A 103 -12.47 -11.96 30.26
N SER A 104 -11.95 -11.88 31.48
CA SER A 104 -10.84 -10.99 31.80
C SER A 104 -9.51 -11.54 31.29
N GLY A 105 -8.65 -10.63 30.84
CA GLY A 105 -7.30 -10.94 30.35
C GLY A 105 -7.22 -11.14 28.84
N LYS A 106 -5.98 -11.22 28.34
CA LYS A 106 -5.64 -11.44 26.93
C LYS A 106 -4.45 -12.38 26.87
N VAL A 107 -4.43 -13.25 25.86
CA VAL A 107 -3.23 -14.03 25.53
C VAL A 107 -2.53 -13.32 24.37
N GLN A 108 -1.27 -12.94 24.58
CA GLN A 108 -0.47 -12.25 23.57
C GLN A 108 0.83 -13.02 23.32
N ALA A 109 1.17 -13.19 22.04
CA ALA A 109 2.43 -13.76 21.59
C ALA A 109 3.05 -12.85 20.53
N GLY A 110 4.39 -12.83 20.49
CA GLY A 110 5.16 -11.99 19.58
C GLY A 110 5.41 -10.57 20.10
N HIS A 111 6.17 -9.80 19.34
CA HIS A 111 6.50 -8.41 19.64
C HIS A 111 6.25 -7.55 18.39
N LEU A 112 5.48 -6.48 18.56
CA LEU A 112 5.35 -5.46 17.53
C LEU A 112 6.59 -4.56 17.61
N PRO A 113 7.12 -4.05 16.49
CA PRO A 113 8.15 -3.01 16.54
C PRO A 113 7.65 -1.91 17.47
N SER A 114 8.46 -1.38 18.39
CA SER A 114 8.04 -0.36 19.37
C SER A 114 8.73 1.00 19.19
N ASN A 115 9.77 1.04 18.36
CA ASN A 115 10.53 2.26 18.09
C ASN A 115 9.65 3.31 17.40
N PRO A 116 9.72 4.59 17.83
CA PRO A 116 9.14 5.71 17.09
C PRO A 116 9.76 5.80 15.70
N VAL A 117 8.94 6.13 14.70
CA VAL A 117 9.41 6.49 13.36
C VAL A 117 9.48 8.00 13.32
N THR A 118 10.67 8.53 13.03
CA THR A 118 10.89 9.96 12.88
C THR A 118 11.56 10.26 11.56
N VAL A 119 11.16 11.39 10.95
CA VAL A 119 11.75 11.87 9.70
C VAL A 119 12.17 13.32 9.88
N SER A 120 13.45 13.59 9.67
CA SER A 120 14.03 14.94 9.80
C SER A 120 14.23 15.59 8.44
N THR A 121 13.86 16.86 8.33
CA THR A 121 13.99 17.68 7.10
C THR A 121 14.18 19.17 7.47
N SER A 122 14.17 20.07 6.49
CA SER A 122 14.29 21.52 6.70
C SER A 122 13.30 22.29 5.83
N LEU A 123 13.02 23.55 6.21
CA LEU A 123 12.12 24.42 5.46
C LEU A 123 12.67 24.68 4.04
N ASP A 124 13.97 24.88 3.94
CA ASP A 124 14.68 25.03 2.66
C ASP A 124 14.50 23.79 1.78
N TYR A 125 14.64 22.60 2.35
CA TYR A 125 14.43 21.36 1.62
C TYR A 125 13.02 21.33 1.00
N VAL A 126 11.98 21.56 1.81
CA VAL A 126 10.58 21.56 1.36
C VAL A 126 10.34 22.58 0.25
N ASN A 127 10.70 23.85 0.49
CA ASN A 127 10.42 24.94 -0.44
C ASN A 127 11.13 24.78 -1.78
N VAL A 128 12.37 24.29 -1.79
CA VAL A 128 13.11 24.03 -3.03
C VAL A 128 12.41 22.97 -3.89
N ARG A 129 11.85 21.90 -3.28
CA ARG A 129 11.20 20.82 -4.05
C ARG A 129 9.81 21.20 -4.53
N LEU A 130 9.08 22.01 -3.75
CA LEU A 130 7.74 22.46 -4.11
C LEU A 130 7.72 23.75 -4.94
N GLY A 131 8.86 24.45 -5.04
CA GLY A 131 8.91 25.78 -5.66
C GLY A 131 8.15 26.83 -4.86
N THR A 132 7.93 26.61 -3.56
CA THR A 132 7.10 27.44 -2.69
C THR A 132 7.94 28.38 -1.80
N ALA A 133 7.26 29.29 -1.11
CA ALA A 133 7.84 30.14 -0.07
C ALA A 133 7.07 29.98 1.25
N LEU A 134 6.76 28.73 1.63
CA LEU A 134 6.08 28.42 2.88
C LEU A 134 6.95 28.86 4.06
N SER A 135 6.30 29.33 5.12
CA SER A 135 6.91 29.57 6.41
C SER A 135 6.95 28.29 7.25
N TYR A 136 7.79 28.27 8.29
CA TYR A 136 7.81 27.14 9.23
C TYR A 136 6.46 26.96 9.93
N SER A 137 5.76 28.06 10.25
CA SER A 137 4.42 28.01 10.83
C SER A 137 3.36 27.40 9.91
N ASP A 138 3.50 27.57 8.58
CA ASP A 138 2.60 26.90 7.63
C ASP A 138 2.77 25.38 7.68
N ILE A 139 4.02 24.92 7.78
CA ILE A 139 4.36 23.50 7.92
C ILE A 139 3.83 22.94 9.25
N GLU A 140 4.00 23.66 10.35
CA GLU A 140 3.46 23.26 11.66
C GLU A 140 1.93 23.12 11.61
N ALA A 141 1.23 24.06 10.99
CA ALA A 141 -0.22 24.01 10.84
C ALA A 141 -0.69 22.82 9.98
N ILE A 142 0.06 22.46 8.93
CA ILE A 142 -0.23 21.31 8.08
C ILE A 142 -0.06 20.00 8.88
N PHE A 143 1.06 19.83 9.58
CA PHE A 143 1.30 18.62 10.36
C PHE A 143 0.36 18.49 11.55
N ALA A 144 -0.04 19.59 12.18
CA ALA A 144 -1.08 19.58 13.20
C ALA A 144 -2.43 19.04 12.67
N LYS A 145 -2.85 19.44 11.46
CA LYS A 145 -4.06 18.89 10.80
C LYS A 145 -3.95 17.39 10.52
N LEU A 146 -2.75 16.91 10.20
CA LEU A 146 -2.46 15.49 9.99
C LEU A 146 -2.32 14.70 11.30
N GLY A 147 -2.22 15.39 12.44
CA GLY A 147 -1.96 14.80 13.75
C GLY A 147 -0.52 14.27 13.88
N PHE A 148 0.45 14.97 13.28
CA PHE A 148 1.88 14.65 13.37
C PHE A 148 2.55 15.65 14.30
N SER A 149 3.32 15.13 15.26
CA SER A 149 4.13 15.99 16.16
C SER A 149 5.36 16.47 15.41
N ILE A 150 5.70 17.75 15.57
CA ILE A 150 6.88 18.38 14.99
C ILE A 150 7.72 19.00 16.11
N SER A 151 9.04 18.88 16.01
CA SER A 151 10.00 19.50 16.93
C SER A 151 11.19 20.07 16.17
N GLY A 152 11.80 21.15 16.68
CA GLY A 152 12.96 21.79 16.07
C GLY A 152 12.68 23.22 15.57
N SER A 153 13.25 23.58 14.42
CA SER A 153 13.16 24.93 13.85
C SER A 153 13.18 24.90 12.31
N ALA A 154 13.01 26.06 11.68
CA ALA A 154 13.01 26.18 10.22
C ALA A 154 14.28 25.60 9.53
N SER A 155 15.45 25.69 10.17
CA SER A 155 16.71 25.16 9.62
C SER A 155 16.79 23.64 9.67
N SER A 156 16.11 23.02 10.64
CA SER A 156 16.07 21.57 10.83
C SER A 156 14.95 21.24 11.82
N PHE A 157 14.01 20.41 11.38
CA PHE A 157 12.91 19.91 12.20
C PHE A 157 12.72 18.41 12.00
N THR A 158 12.13 17.77 13.00
CA THR A 158 11.84 16.34 13.02
C THR A 158 10.36 16.13 13.25
N VAL A 159 9.76 15.32 12.38
CA VAL A 159 8.36 14.94 12.44
C VAL A 159 8.26 13.52 12.99
N GLU A 160 7.46 13.33 14.04
CA GLU A 160 7.11 12.01 14.54
C GLU A 160 5.95 11.45 13.72
N ILE A 161 6.17 10.29 13.12
CA ILE A 161 5.23 9.65 12.22
C ILE A 161 4.33 8.70 13.02
N PRO A 162 3.00 8.93 13.07
CA PRO A 162 2.08 7.98 13.68
C PRO A 162 2.15 6.64 12.95
N ARG A 163 2.07 5.54 13.68
CA ARG A 163 2.28 4.19 13.12
C ARG A 163 1.22 3.76 12.12
N ARG A 164 0.08 4.44 12.10
CA ARG A 164 -0.94 4.34 11.05
C ARG A 164 -0.47 4.87 9.67
N ARG A 165 0.71 5.48 9.58
CA ARG A 165 1.31 6.04 8.36
C ARG A 165 2.66 5.39 8.04
N TRP A 166 2.61 4.08 7.80
CA TRP A 166 3.78 3.28 7.42
C TRP A 166 4.32 3.59 6.01
N ASP A 167 3.61 4.42 5.25
CA ASP A 167 4.01 4.97 3.96
C ASP A 167 5.05 6.10 4.08
N ILE A 168 5.24 6.69 5.27
CA ILE A 168 6.16 7.80 5.50
C ILE A 168 7.44 7.29 6.17
N SER A 169 8.57 7.42 5.47
CA SER A 169 9.88 6.96 5.91
C SER A 169 11.04 7.88 5.51
N ILE A 170 10.83 8.77 4.53
CA ILE A 170 11.85 9.69 4.01
C ILE A 170 11.32 11.12 3.88
N GLN A 171 12.24 12.06 3.69
CA GLN A 171 11.91 13.49 3.58
C GLN A 171 10.94 13.80 2.43
N ALA A 172 11.03 13.05 1.32
CA ALA A 172 10.14 13.24 0.17
C ALA A 172 8.67 12.94 0.52
N ASP A 173 8.42 11.95 1.39
CA ASP A 173 7.06 11.60 1.83
C ASP A 173 6.45 12.75 2.65
N LEU A 174 7.26 13.44 3.46
CA LEU A 174 6.83 14.66 4.16
C LEU A 174 6.50 15.79 3.18
N VAL A 175 7.31 15.95 2.12
CA VAL A 175 7.08 16.97 1.08
C VAL A 175 5.75 16.72 0.37
N GLU A 176 5.43 15.46 0.06
CA GLU A 176 4.13 15.09 -0.53
C GLU A 176 2.96 15.41 0.41
N GLU A 177 3.08 15.08 1.70
CA GLU A 177 2.04 15.40 2.69
C GLU A 177 1.82 16.91 2.82
N ILE A 178 2.90 17.69 2.81
CA ILE A 178 2.82 19.16 2.81
C ILE A 178 2.12 19.64 1.55
N ALA A 179 2.54 19.20 0.37
CA ALA A 179 1.95 19.61 -0.90
C ALA A 179 0.46 19.25 -0.98
N ARG A 180 0.08 18.04 -0.56
CA ARG A 180 -1.29 17.52 -0.66
C ARG A 180 -2.25 18.30 0.22
N ILE A 181 -1.82 18.69 1.43
CA ILE A 181 -2.64 19.47 2.36
C ILE A 181 -2.61 20.97 2.04
N TYR A 182 -1.50 21.48 1.53
CA TYR A 182 -1.40 22.84 1.00
C TYR A 182 -2.31 23.03 -0.23
N GLY A 183 -2.37 22.02 -1.09
CA GLY A 183 -3.16 21.98 -2.31
C GLY A 183 -2.26 22.06 -3.54
N TYR A 184 -2.33 21.04 -4.41
CA TYR A 184 -1.51 21.00 -5.63
C TYR A 184 -1.82 22.15 -6.58
N ASP A 185 -3.07 22.62 -6.58
CA ASP A 185 -3.51 23.78 -7.36
C ASP A 185 -2.85 25.10 -6.93
N GLN A 186 -2.29 25.15 -5.72
CA GLN A 186 -1.58 26.32 -5.18
C GLN A 186 -0.08 26.29 -5.50
N LEU A 187 0.43 25.18 -6.05
CA LEU A 187 1.84 25.09 -6.41
C LEU A 187 2.14 25.98 -7.63
N PRO A 188 3.23 26.76 -7.61
CA PRO A 188 3.58 27.62 -8.73
C PRO A 188 3.81 26.82 -10.01
N THR A 189 3.21 27.28 -11.11
CA THR A 189 3.49 26.74 -12.44
C THR A 189 4.72 27.45 -13.00
N THR A 190 5.85 26.75 -13.05
CA THR A 190 7.10 27.27 -13.62
C THR A 190 7.64 26.28 -14.67
N LEU A 191 8.50 26.78 -15.55
CA LEU A 191 9.30 25.92 -16.43
C LEU A 191 10.64 25.65 -15.75
N ALA A 192 11.17 24.45 -15.95
CA ALA A 192 12.50 24.12 -15.47
C ALA A 192 13.54 25.02 -16.13
N GLU A 193 14.42 25.62 -15.32
CA GLU A 193 15.61 26.31 -15.81
C GLU A 193 16.60 25.27 -16.32
N ALA A 194 16.52 24.94 -17.61
CA ALA A 194 17.52 24.12 -18.28
C ALA A 194 18.63 25.01 -18.83
N GLY A 195 19.88 24.72 -18.48
CA GLY A 195 21.04 25.27 -19.18
C GLY A 195 20.95 24.91 -20.67
N GLY A 196 20.72 25.92 -21.51
CA GLY A 196 20.25 25.74 -22.87
C GLY A 196 21.18 24.87 -23.71
N THR A 197 20.70 23.68 -24.08
CA THR A 197 21.19 22.98 -25.28
C THR A 197 20.03 22.96 -26.25
N ALA A 198 20.18 23.59 -27.43
CA ALA A 198 19.18 23.50 -28.47
C ALA A 198 19.09 22.04 -28.92
N ALA A 199 17.95 21.40 -28.65
CA ALA A 199 17.71 20.04 -29.10
C ALA A 199 17.16 20.06 -30.53
N GLU A 200 17.77 19.27 -31.41
CA GLU A 200 17.32 19.08 -32.78
C GLU A 200 16.94 17.62 -33.02
N LEU A 201 16.17 17.37 -34.09
CA LEU A 201 15.91 16.00 -34.53
C LEU A 201 17.21 15.37 -35.02
N THR A 202 17.45 14.12 -34.62
CA THR A 202 18.52 13.34 -35.24
C THR A 202 18.22 13.12 -36.73
N LEU A 203 19.25 12.88 -37.53
CA LEU A 203 19.10 12.60 -38.96
C LEU A 203 18.09 11.47 -39.23
N SER A 204 18.11 10.40 -38.42
CA SER A 204 17.17 9.27 -38.54
C SER A 204 15.72 9.67 -38.25
N GLN A 205 15.49 10.50 -37.22
CA GLN A 205 14.14 11.01 -36.90
C GLN A 205 13.61 11.94 -37.99
N SER A 206 14.45 12.85 -38.49
CA SER A 206 14.11 13.77 -39.57
C SER A 206 13.78 13.00 -40.86
N LEU A 207 14.62 12.03 -41.22
CA LEU A 207 14.41 11.18 -42.39
C LEU A 207 13.14 10.33 -42.27
N ARG A 208 12.89 9.70 -41.12
CA ARG A 208 11.67 8.90 -40.90
C ARG A 208 10.42 9.74 -41.09
N ARG A 209 10.38 10.96 -40.54
CA ARG A 209 9.25 11.89 -40.72
C ARG A 209 9.09 12.29 -42.18
N LYS A 210 10.19 12.58 -42.87
CA LYS A 210 10.17 12.92 -44.31
C LYS A 210 9.65 11.77 -45.17
N ILE A 211 10.10 10.53 -44.93
CA ILE A 211 9.64 9.34 -45.65
C ILE A 211 8.15 9.12 -45.42
N ARG A 212 7.66 9.27 -44.18
CA ARG A 212 6.24 9.17 -43.88
C ARG A 212 5.41 10.16 -44.70
N SER A 213 5.77 11.44 -44.70
CA SER A 213 5.04 12.46 -45.46
C SER A 213 5.08 12.21 -46.98
N LEU A 214 6.18 11.65 -47.50
CA LEU A 214 6.27 11.26 -48.91
C LEU A 214 5.34 10.07 -49.23
N ALA A 215 5.27 9.07 -48.35
CA ALA A 215 4.37 7.93 -48.51
C ALA A 215 2.89 8.35 -48.47
N GLU A 216 2.53 9.23 -47.53
CA GLU A 216 1.20 9.84 -47.45
C GLU A 216 0.86 10.61 -48.74
N GLY A 217 1.79 11.42 -49.24
CA GLY A 217 1.63 12.17 -50.50
C GLY A 217 1.50 11.27 -51.75
N ALA A 218 2.00 10.03 -51.68
CA ALA A 218 1.85 9.02 -52.71
C ALA A 218 0.55 8.19 -52.59
N GLY A 219 -0.30 8.49 -51.60
CA GLY A 219 -1.59 7.82 -51.38
C GLY A 219 -1.55 6.60 -50.46
N LEU A 220 -0.43 6.35 -49.76
CA LEU A 220 -0.37 5.31 -48.74
C LEU A 220 -0.99 5.81 -47.43
N THR A 221 -1.64 4.91 -46.69
CA THR A 221 -2.15 5.18 -45.34
C THR A 221 -1.24 4.54 -44.31
N GLU A 222 -0.76 5.32 -43.33
CA GLU A 222 -0.01 4.76 -42.20
C GLU A 222 -0.93 3.88 -41.34
N ILE A 223 -0.48 2.66 -41.06
CA ILE A 223 -1.16 1.74 -40.14
C ILE A 223 -0.23 1.46 -38.95
N ILE A 224 -0.82 1.31 -37.76
CA ILE A 224 -0.15 0.81 -36.56
C ILE A 224 -0.81 -0.51 -36.20
N SER A 225 -0.12 -1.62 -36.42
CA SER A 225 -0.63 -2.97 -36.17
C SER A 225 -0.19 -3.50 -34.80
N TYR A 226 -0.84 -4.59 -34.36
CA TYR A 226 -0.37 -5.33 -33.19
C TYR A 226 1.01 -5.93 -33.43
N ALA A 227 1.91 -5.75 -32.45
CA ALA A 227 3.25 -6.36 -32.48
C ALA A 227 3.21 -7.87 -32.22
N LEU A 228 2.25 -8.33 -31.41
CA LEU A 228 2.03 -9.75 -31.16
C LEU A 228 1.09 -10.32 -32.22
N THR A 229 1.51 -11.41 -32.82
CA THR A 229 0.74 -12.18 -33.79
C THR A 229 0.86 -13.67 -33.47
N THR A 230 0.19 -14.53 -34.24
CA THR A 230 0.27 -15.98 -34.01
C THR A 230 1.68 -16.49 -34.32
N PRO A 231 2.16 -17.55 -33.64
CA PRO A 231 3.48 -18.13 -33.91
C PRO A 231 3.70 -18.46 -35.40
N GLU A 232 2.65 -18.90 -36.09
CA GLU A 232 2.72 -19.23 -37.52
C GLU A 232 2.96 -17.97 -38.37
N LYS A 233 2.26 -16.88 -38.06
CA LYS A 233 2.43 -15.59 -38.77
C LYS A 233 3.76 -14.93 -38.45
N ALA A 234 4.34 -15.18 -37.28
CA ALA A 234 5.63 -14.62 -36.88
C ALA A 234 6.79 -15.13 -37.74
N LEU A 235 6.64 -16.30 -38.37
CA LEU A 235 7.62 -16.87 -39.31
C LEU A 235 7.28 -16.59 -40.77
N ALA A 236 6.15 -15.94 -41.05
CA ALA A 236 5.79 -15.57 -42.41
C ALA A 236 6.72 -14.47 -42.91
N PHE A 237 7.30 -14.64 -44.10
CA PHE A 237 8.24 -13.71 -44.74
C PHE A 237 9.64 -13.61 -44.10
N ALA A 238 10.04 -14.61 -43.30
CA ALA A 238 11.40 -14.77 -42.78
C ALA A 238 12.39 -15.33 -43.82
#